data_AF-A0A929H6T9-F1
#
_entry.id   AF-A0A929H6T9-F1
#
_cell.length_a   1.000
_cell.length_b   1.000
_cell.length_c   1.000
_cell.angle_alpha   90.00
_cell.angle_beta   90.00
_cell.angle_gamma   90.00
#
_symmetry.space_group_name_H-M   'P 1'
#
loop_
_entity.id
_entity.type
_entity.pdbx_description
1 polymer ?
#
loop_
_entity_poly.entity_id
_entity_poly.type
_entity_poly.pdbx_seq_one_letter_code
_entity_poly.pdbx_strand_id
1 'polypeptide(L)'
;MNGEKLPPHDIDAEEAVIGSLLIEGTAIYKITTLIEPSDFYGERNSQIYRACLALYQRSEAINQITVAQELDRQDKLEACGGAAYLSHLISIVPTSLDIEHYAQIVYRLSVMRRLINAGNQIEAIGYEADPSVETSLGRAENILFRLRQGESAQDLVPIRQVLDKYFEAVTPTLATEEGRAESIPYVLSGFAGLDEFLGGFQHSDLTIVAGRPSMGKTSLALNIARNAAVEQGACVALFSMEMARESLVLRLLSSESGVNLRQVRLGLHTEAEEKRIMDATGVLSEAPIYIDDTPQLRVVEMRSKVRRLQYERGVNLIIADYLQLMQGDSRAENRVQEVSYISRSLKGIARELNVPVIAVSQLSRAVEWRASHKPQLSDLRESGSIEQDADVVLFIYRDEVRYANQKAWEDEHLGEAYPPPAEIIIGKHRNGPTGEINLRFIPRLAKFENIANAEPSLL
;
A
#
# COMPACT_ATOMS: atom_id res chain seq x y z
N MET A 1 -3.04 -14.78 43.68
CA MET A 1 -3.21 -13.41 44.21
C MET A 1 -2.14 -12.54 43.55
N ASN A 2 -2.41 -12.04 42.35
CA ASN A 2 -1.56 -11.00 41.75
C ASN A 2 -1.98 -9.70 42.43
N GLY A 3 -1.18 -9.22 43.39
CA GLY A 3 -1.40 -7.91 43.99
C GLY A 3 -1.51 -6.87 42.87
N GLU A 4 -2.48 -5.96 42.98
CA GLU A 4 -2.74 -4.90 42.00
C GLU A 4 -1.44 -4.15 41.69
N LYS A 5 -0.79 -4.52 40.59
CA LYS A 5 0.33 -3.77 40.05
C LYS A 5 -0.28 -2.50 39.46
N LEU A 6 0.05 -1.36 40.04
CA LEU A 6 -0.32 -0.07 39.47
C LEU A 6 0.14 -0.01 38.00
N PRO A 7 -0.66 0.59 37.10
CA PRO A 7 -0.25 0.81 35.72
C PRO A 7 1.11 1.53 35.66
N PRO A 8 1.99 1.24 34.69
CA PRO A 8 3.29 1.90 34.58
C PRO A 8 3.16 3.43 34.50
N HIS A 9 3.82 4.14 35.42
CA HIS A 9 3.80 5.59 35.53
C HIS A 9 5.09 6.09 36.20
N ASP A 10 5.40 7.37 35.99
CA ASP A 10 6.53 8.07 36.59
C ASP A 10 6.09 9.52 36.82
N ILE A 11 5.64 9.80 38.05
CA ILE A 11 5.12 11.12 38.40
C ILE A 11 6.24 12.18 38.36
N ASP A 12 7.45 11.80 38.76
CA ASP A 12 8.60 12.72 38.76
C ASP A 12 8.91 13.20 37.33
N ALA A 13 8.85 12.29 36.34
CA ALA A 13 9.00 12.66 34.93
C ALA A 13 7.86 13.55 34.41
N GLU A 14 6.60 13.26 34.78
CA GLU A 14 5.45 14.10 34.41
C GLU A 14 5.56 15.52 34.99
N GLU A 15 5.91 15.62 36.27
CA GLU A 15 6.11 16.88 36.96
C GLU A 15 7.30 17.66 36.38
N ALA A 16 8.39 16.97 36.02
CA ALA A 16 9.55 17.57 35.36
C ALA A 16 9.22 18.14 33.98
N VAL A 17 8.38 17.47 33.18
CA VAL A 17 7.89 18.00 31.90
C VAL A 17 7.14 19.32 32.12
N ILE A 18 6.17 19.33 33.02
CA ILE A 18 5.34 20.51 33.26
C ILE A 18 6.18 21.65 33.85
N GLY A 19 6.99 21.37 34.85
CA GLY A 19 7.85 22.38 35.45
C GLY A 19 8.86 22.95 34.45
N SER A 20 9.38 22.15 33.52
CA SER A 20 10.22 22.63 32.41
C SER A 20 9.46 23.62 31.52
N LEU A 21 8.19 23.36 31.21
CA LEU A 21 7.33 24.28 30.45
C LEU A 21 7.00 25.56 31.21
N LEU A 22 6.88 25.50 32.54
CA LEU A 22 6.64 26.69 33.36
C LEU A 22 7.87 27.59 33.47
N ILE A 23 9.08 27.01 33.42
CA ILE A 23 10.37 27.72 33.42
C ILE A 23 10.68 28.28 32.01
N GLU A 24 10.56 27.44 31.00
CA GLU A 24 10.89 27.75 29.61
C GLU A 24 9.72 27.35 28.69
N GLY A 25 8.70 28.21 28.64
CA GLY A 25 7.48 27.97 27.87
C GLY A 25 7.68 27.71 26.38
N THR A 26 8.78 28.21 25.80
CA THR A 26 9.13 27.92 24.41
C THR A 26 9.43 26.45 24.20
N ALA A 27 9.92 25.71 25.21
CA ALA A 27 10.33 24.32 25.05
C ALA A 27 9.18 23.35 24.63
N ILE A 28 7.92 23.81 24.67
CA ILE A 28 6.77 23.04 24.21
C ILE A 28 6.89 22.54 22.76
N TYR A 29 7.55 23.30 21.86
CA TYR A 29 7.72 22.90 20.45
C TYR A 29 8.50 21.58 20.30
N LYS A 30 9.33 21.22 21.27
CA LYS A 30 10.15 20.01 21.26
C LYS A 30 9.33 18.75 21.52
N ILE A 31 8.23 18.89 22.26
CA ILE A 31 7.51 17.75 22.85
C ILE A 31 6.05 17.65 22.38
N THR A 32 5.51 18.66 21.71
CA THR A 32 4.12 18.65 21.19
C THR A 32 3.85 17.52 20.20
N THR A 33 4.89 17.04 19.51
CA THR A 33 4.78 15.91 18.57
C THR A 33 5.03 14.55 19.23
N LEU A 34 5.49 14.54 20.49
CA LEU A 34 5.86 13.33 21.22
C LEU A 34 4.78 12.91 22.23
N ILE A 35 4.18 13.85 22.95
CA ILE A 35 3.20 13.55 24.01
C ILE A 35 1.93 14.38 23.91
N GLU A 36 0.81 13.73 24.24
CA GLU A 36 -0.52 14.29 24.37
C GLU A 36 -0.97 14.35 25.85
N PRO A 37 -2.02 15.12 26.20
CA PRO A 37 -2.57 15.12 27.56
C PRO A 37 -2.98 13.73 28.06
N SER A 38 -3.42 12.85 27.17
CA SER A 38 -3.79 11.45 27.47
C SER A 38 -2.59 10.58 27.87
N ASP A 39 -1.36 11.02 27.58
CA ASP A 39 -0.13 10.30 27.93
C ASP A 39 0.31 10.51 29.39
N PHE A 40 -0.30 11.44 30.12
CA PHE A 40 -0.08 11.63 31.55
C PHE A 40 -0.95 10.65 32.35
N TYR A 41 -0.35 9.98 33.34
CA TYR A 41 -1.08 9.16 34.30
C TYR A 41 -1.78 10.02 35.35
N GLY A 42 -1.11 11.08 35.82
CA GLY A 42 -1.71 12.03 36.76
C GLY A 42 -2.73 12.92 36.07
N GLU A 43 -4.01 12.81 36.44
CA GLU A 43 -5.08 13.66 35.90
C GLU A 43 -4.77 15.16 36.05
N ARG A 44 -4.23 15.55 37.21
CA ARG A 44 -3.74 16.91 37.47
C ARG A 44 -2.71 17.37 36.44
N ASN A 45 -1.71 16.53 36.17
CA ASN A 45 -0.62 16.84 35.24
C ASN A 45 -1.16 16.90 33.80
N SER A 46 -2.06 15.98 33.43
CA SER A 46 -2.80 16.01 32.15
C SER A 46 -3.54 17.34 31.93
N GLN A 47 -4.26 17.82 32.94
CA GLN A 47 -5.00 19.09 32.85
C GLN A 47 -4.06 20.30 32.71
N ILE A 48 -2.96 20.32 33.45
CA ILE A 48 -1.97 21.40 33.35
C ILE A 48 -1.30 21.41 31.96
N TYR A 49 -0.89 20.25 31.46
CA TYR A 49 -0.32 20.14 30.11
C TYR A 49 -1.33 20.55 29.02
N ARG A 50 -2.60 20.18 29.18
CA ARG A 50 -3.70 20.63 28.30
C ARG A 50 -3.86 22.16 28.31
N ALA A 51 -3.70 22.81 29.46
CA ALA A 51 -3.69 24.27 29.55
C ALA A 51 -2.48 24.88 28.83
N CYS A 52 -1.28 24.29 28.99
CA CYS A 52 -0.08 24.70 28.25
C CYS A 52 -0.27 24.60 26.73
N LEU A 53 -0.87 23.50 26.25
CA LEU A 53 -1.20 23.33 24.82
C LEU A 53 -2.22 24.37 24.33
N ALA A 54 -3.24 24.69 25.13
CA ALA A 54 -4.22 25.70 24.77
C ALA A 54 -3.60 27.09 24.63
N LEU A 55 -2.69 27.46 25.54
CA LEU A 55 -1.91 28.70 25.45
C LEU A 55 -1.01 28.70 24.22
N TYR A 56 -0.30 27.59 23.96
CA TYR A 56 0.55 27.44 22.78
C TYR A 56 -0.23 27.63 21.47
N GLN A 57 -1.41 27.01 21.35
CA GLN A 57 -2.27 27.12 20.17
C GLN A 57 -2.75 28.56 19.92
N ARG A 58 -2.91 29.36 20.98
CA ARG A 58 -3.24 30.79 20.87
C ARG A 58 -2.02 31.69 20.76
N SER A 59 -0.82 31.12 20.65
CA SER A 59 0.47 31.84 20.64
C SER A 59 0.66 32.73 21.88
N GLU A 60 0.10 32.31 23.02
CA GLU A 60 0.27 32.96 24.32
C GLU A 60 1.48 32.38 25.05
N ALA A 61 2.17 33.20 25.85
CA ALA A 61 3.32 32.75 26.61
C ALA A 61 2.91 31.73 27.67
N ILE A 62 3.66 30.62 27.77
CA ILE A 62 3.47 29.61 28.80
C ILE A 62 4.39 29.95 29.97
N ASN A 63 3.80 30.21 31.13
CA ASN A 63 4.49 30.39 32.41
C ASN A 63 3.49 30.15 33.54
N GLN A 64 3.97 30.20 34.79
CA GLN A 64 3.13 30.00 35.97
C GLN A 64 1.85 30.84 35.99
N ILE A 65 1.94 32.12 35.62
CA ILE A 65 0.83 33.07 35.74
C ILE A 65 -0.21 32.77 34.66
N THR A 66 0.22 32.60 33.40
CA THR A 66 -0.70 32.36 32.28
C THR A 66 -1.36 30.99 32.38
N VAL A 67 -0.63 29.96 32.83
CA VAL A 67 -1.19 28.63 33.07
C VAL A 67 -2.20 28.66 34.23
N ALA A 68 -1.91 29.37 35.32
CA ALA A 68 -2.86 29.53 36.43
C ALA A 68 -4.15 30.23 35.97
N GLN A 69 -4.04 31.30 35.18
CA GLN A 69 -5.18 32.01 34.61
C GLN A 69 -6.01 31.13 33.66
N GLU A 70 -5.36 30.34 32.80
CA GLU A 70 -6.06 29.43 31.89
C GLU A 70 -6.77 28.30 32.64
N LEU A 71 -6.18 27.76 33.71
CA LEU A 71 -6.80 26.75 34.56
C LEU A 71 -7.97 27.33 35.37
N ASP A 72 -7.84 28.56 35.86
CA ASP A 72 -8.90 29.27 36.59
C ASP A 72 -10.10 29.57 35.69
N ARG A 73 -9.84 30.02 34.46
CA ARG A 73 -10.85 30.23 33.40
C ARG A 73 -11.65 28.96 33.08
N GLN A 74 -11.07 27.79 33.33
CA GLN A 74 -11.70 26.49 33.11
C GLN A 74 -12.31 25.88 34.40
N ASP A 75 -12.32 26.61 35.52
CA ASP A 75 -12.72 26.14 36.85
C ASP A 75 -11.94 24.90 37.32
N LYS A 76 -10.67 24.75 36.89
CA LYS A 76 -9.81 23.59 37.16
C LYS A 76 -8.61 23.88 38.05
N LEU A 77 -8.32 25.14 38.36
CA LEU A 77 -7.13 25.54 39.13
C LEU A 77 -7.08 24.85 40.50
N GLU A 78 -8.19 24.88 41.24
CA GLU A 78 -8.28 24.23 42.56
C GLU A 78 -8.21 22.70 42.48
N ALA A 79 -8.80 22.08 41.44
CA ALA A 79 -8.69 20.65 41.20
C ALA A 79 -7.24 20.22 40.88
N CYS A 80 -6.48 21.14 40.27
CA CYS A 80 -5.04 21.00 40.06
C CYS A 80 -4.22 21.50 41.26
N GLY A 81 -4.84 21.64 42.44
CA GLY A 81 -4.29 22.10 43.73
C GLY A 81 -3.56 23.44 43.71
N GLY A 82 -4.05 24.35 42.87
CA GLY A 82 -3.82 25.78 42.98
C GLY A 82 -2.45 26.27 42.50
N ALA A 83 -2.27 27.58 42.62
CA ALA A 83 -1.02 28.26 42.25
C ALA A 83 0.20 27.73 43.04
N ALA A 84 -0.02 27.25 44.27
CA ALA A 84 1.03 26.67 45.11
C ALA A 84 1.69 25.44 44.47
N TYR A 85 0.93 24.62 43.75
CA TYR A 85 1.50 23.47 43.06
C TYR A 85 2.28 23.84 41.82
N LEU A 86 1.82 24.82 41.05
CA LEU A 86 2.61 25.31 39.92
C LEU A 86 3.96 25.87 40.40
N SER A 87 4.00 26.56 41.55
CA SER A 87 5.27 26.95 42.20
C SER A 87 6.12 25.74 42.59
N HIS A 88 5.49 24.69 43.11
CA HIS A 88 6.19 23.48 43.50
C HIS A 88 6.84 22.78 42.31
N LEU A 89 6.11 22.64 41.20
CA LEU A 89 6.64 22.05 39.95
C LEU A 89 7.90 22.78 39.47
N ILE A 90 7.91 24.11 39.52
CA ILE A 90 9.09 24.91 39.16
C ILE A 90 10.27 24.61 40.10
N SER A 91 9.99 24.39 41.40
CA SER A 91 11.03 24.17 42.42
C SER A 91 11.73 22.80 42.37
N ILE A 92 11.09 21.80 41.74
CA ILE A 92 11.60 20.41 41.73
C ILE A 92 12.30 20.04 40.41
N VAL A 93 12.16 20.85 39.36
CA VAL A 93 12.83 20.59 38.08
C VAL A 93 14.31 20.94 38.17
N PRO A 94 15.22 19.98 37.91
CA PRO A 94 16.66 20.24 37.95
C PRO A 94 17.12 21.18 36.83
N THR A 95 16.58 21.01 35.61
CA THR A 95 16.88 21.82 34.42
C THR A 95 15.77 21.67 33.37
N SER A 96 15.44 22.75 32.65
CA SER A 96 14.50 22.73 31.52
C SER A 96 15.09 22.12 30.25
N LEU A 97 16.42 21.95 30.19
CA LEU A 97 17.13 21.46 29.01
C LEU A 97 16.78 20.00 28.65
N ASP A 98 16.44 19.19 29.64
CA ASP A 98 16.19 17.75 29.51
C ASP A 98 14.71 17.40 29.30
N ILE A 99 13.86 18.39 28.95
CA ILE A 99 12.41 18.19 28.75
C ILE A 99 12.08 17.06 27.76
N GLU A 100 12.86 16.89 26.70
CA GLU A 100 12.67 15.81 25.71
C GLU A 100 12.89 14.44 26.35
N HIS A 101 13.88 14.32 27.24
CA HIS A 101 14.16 13.08 27.96
C HIS A 101 13.01 12.71 28.88
N TYR A 102 12.50 13.66 29.67
CA TYR A 102 11.35 13.44 30.55
C TYR A 102 10.08 13.11 29.75
N ALA A 103 9.83 13.81 28.65
CA ALA A 103 8.71 13.53 27.75
C ALA A 103 8.81 12.12 27.13
N GLN A 104 10.02 11.66 26.78
CA GLN A 104 10.25 10.30 26.28
C GLN A 104 9.90 9.24 27.34
N ILE A 105 10.17 9.50 28.63
CA ILE A 105 9.80 8.61 29.73
C ILE A 105 8.27 8.54 29.84
N VAL A 106 7.59 9.69 29.87
CA VAL A 106 6.12 9.77 29.94
C VAL A 106 5.48 9.02 28.76
N TYR A 107 5.94 9.29 27.53
CA TYR A 107 5.49 8.60 26.33
C TYR A 107 5.68 7.08 26.42
N ARG A 108 6.88 6.62 26.78
CA ARG A 108 7.19 5.19 26.89
C ARG A 108 6.24 4.50 27.87
N LEU A 109 5.96 5.13 29.01
CA LEU A 109 5.07 4.58 30.02
C LEU A 109 3.60 4.64 29.59
N SER A 110 3.18 5.68 28.84
CA SER A 110 1.84 5.73 28.24
C SER A 110 1.61 4.60 27.25
N VAL A 111 2.61 4.28 26.41
CA VAL A 111 2.58 3.15 25.49
C VAL A 111 2.42 1.84 26.26
N MET A 112 3.14 1.66 27.37
CA MET A 112 2.98 0.47 28.22
C MET A 112 1.57 0.38 28.83
N ARG A 113 0.96 1.50 29.26
CA ARG A 113 -0.43 1.51 29.75
C ARG A 113 -1.43 1.16 28.64
N ARG A 114 -1.24 1.70 27.44
CA ARG A 114 -2.06 1.34 26.27
C ARG A 114 -1.93 -0.14 25.92
N LEU A 115 -0.73 -0.71 26.01
CA LEU A 115 -0.49 -2.14 25.81
C LEU A 115 -1.25 -3.01 26.82
N ILE A 116 -1.25 -2.63 28.10
CA ILE A 116 -2.04 -3.33 29.13
C ILE A 116 -3.54 -3.27 28.80
N ASN A 117 -4.05 -2.10 28.43
CA ASN A 117 -5.46 -1.94 28.05
C ASN A 117 -5.85 -2.78 26.83
N ALA A 118 -4.98 -2.85 25.82
CA ALA A 118 -5.19 -3.73 24.68
C ALA A 118 -5.19 -5.21 25.08
N GLY A 119 -4.29 -5.62 25.99
CA GLY A 119 -4.30 -6.96 26.56
C GLY A 119 -5.64 -7.30 27.21
N ASN A 120 -6.18 -6.41 28.03
CA ASN A 120 -7.49 -6.58 28.67
C ASN A 120 -8.64 -6.66 27.65
N GLN A 121 -8.58 -5.89 26.57
CA GLN A 121 -9.59 -5.96 25.50
C GLN A 121 -9.51 -7.28 24.73
N ILE A 122 -8.30 -7.77 24.45
CA ILE A 122 -8.10 -9.06 23.77
C ILE A 122 -8.54 -10.22 24.67
N GLU A 123 -8.26 -10.14 25.97
CA GLU A 123 -8.75 -11.08 26.97
C GLU A 123 -10.29 -11.11 27.00
N ALA A 124 -10.93 -9.94 26.99
CA ALA A 124 -12.39 -9.84 26.93
C ALA A 124 -12.99 -10.51 25.68
N ILE A 125 -12.36 -10.33 24.50
CA ILE A 125 -12.77 -11.02 23.26
C ILE A 125 -12.69 -12.54 23.43
N GLY A 126 -11.66 -13.04 24.12
CA GLY A 126 -11.54 -14.48 24.42
C GLY A 126 -12.68 -15.02 25.28
N TYR A 127 -13.16 -14.22 26.25
CA TYR A 127 -14.29 -14.59 27.11
C TYR A 127 -15.66 -14.50 26.41
N GLU A 128 -15.82 -13.67 25.37
CA GLU A 128 -17.07 -13.54 24.62
C GLU A 128 -17.46 -14.84 23.87
N ALA A 129 -16.49 -15.70 23.55
CA ALA A 129 -16.71 -17.00 22.88
C ALA A 129 -17.59 -16.92 21.61
N ASP A 130 -17.32 -15.93 20.74
CA ASP A 130 -18.05 -15.72 19.49
C ASP A 130 -18.01 -16.98 18.57
N PRO A 131 -19.11 -17.36 17.90
CA PRO A 131 -19.15 -18.48 16.96
C PRO A 131 -18.13 -18.38 15.82
N SER A 132 -17.72 -17.16 15.43
CA SER A 132 -16.73 -16.90 14.40
C SER A 132 -15.36 -16.60 15.00
N VAL A 133 -14.46 -17.58 14.95
CA VAL A 133 -13.06 -17.43 15.36
C VAL A 133 -12.35 -16.34 14.54
N GLU A 134 -12.63 -16.28 13.23
CA GLU A 134 -12.05 -15.29 12.30
C GLU A 134 -12.39 -13.85 12.70
N THR A 135 -13.64 -13.59 13.08
CA THR A 135 -14.09 -12.27 13.53
C THR A 135 -13.39 -11.86 14.82
N SER A 136 -13.18 -12.80 15.74
CA SER A 136 -12.51 -12.56 17.02
C SER A 136 -11.01 -12.29 16.84
N LEU A 137 -10.34 -13.06 15.97
CA LEU A 137 -8.95 -12.82 15.60
C LEU A 137 -8.77 -11.47 14.89
N GLY A 138 -9.65 -11.12 13.94
CA GLY A 138 -9.60 -9.82 13.26
C GLY A 138 -9.81 -8.62 14.22
N ARG A 139 -10.67 -8.77 15.25
CA ARG A 139 -10.82 -7.75 16.30
C ARG A 139 -9.55 -7.59 17.14
N ALA A 140 -8.92 -8.70 17.54
CA ALA A 140 -7.66 -8.67 18.29
C ALA A 140 -6.51 -8.04 17.48
N GLU A 141 -6.39 -8.39 16.19
CA GLU A 141 -5.41 -7.79 15.28
C GLU A 141 -5.60 -6.27 15.16
N ASN A 142 -6.84 -5.80 15.04
CA ASN A 142 -7.14 -4.38 14.95
C ASN A 142 -6.77 -3.59 16.22
N ILE A 143 -6.88 -4.20 17.40
CA ILE A 143 -6.47 -3.57 18.67
C ILE A 143 -4.95 -3.41 18.71
N LEU A 144 -4.21 -4.48 18.41
CA LEU A 144 -2.73 -4.44 18.34
C LEU A 144 -2.23 -3.46 17.28
N PHE A 145 -2.95 -3.34 16.17
CA PHE A 145 -2.61 -2.42 15.09
C PHE A 145 -2.72 -0.96 15.53
N ARG A 146 -3.80 -0.57 16.21
CA ARG A 146 -3.99 0.81 16.70
C ARG A 146 -2.90 1.23 17.69
N LEU A 147 -2.41 0.30 18.51
CA LEU A 147 -1.27 0.56 19.39
C LEU A 147 0.02 0.90 18.63
N ARG A 148 0.24 0.27 17.48
CA ARG A 148 1.48 0.40 16.71
C ARG A 148 1.54 1.68 15.89
N GLN A 149 0.40 2.20 15.44
CA GLN A 149 0.37 3.42 14.60
C GLN A 149 0.31 4.73 15.41
N GLY A 150 0.03 4.69 16.72
CA GLY A 150 -0.43 5.89 17.43
C GLY A 150 -1.80 6.33 16.89
N GLU A 151 -2.51 7.20 17.62
CA GLU A 151 -3.82 7.70 17.20
C GLU A 151 -3.76 8.71 16.04
N SER A 152 -2.66 8.77 15.28
CA SER A 152 -2.57 9.70 14.15
C SER A 152 -3.38 9.18 12.97
N ALA A 153 -4.68 9.53 12.98
CA ALA A 153 -5.34 9.95 11.75
C ALA A 153 -4.42 10.93 11.02
N GLN A 154 -4.32 10.85 9.69
CA GLN A 154 -3.49 11.77 8.91
C GLN A 154 -3.93 13.22 9.18
N ASP A 155 -3.21 13.91 10.07
CA ASP A 155 -3.40 15.31 10.36
C ASP A 155 -2.99 16.17 9.16
N LEU A 156 -3.49 17.41 9.12
CA LEU A 156 -3.09 18.39 8.10
C LEU A 156 -1.59 18.68 8.23
N VAL A 157 -0.81 18.26 7.24
CA VAL A 157 0.64 18.49 7.20
C VAL A 157 0.94 19.79 6.45
N PRO A 158 1.75 20.72 6.99
CA PRO A 158 2.20 21.90 6.26
C PRO A 158 2.96 21.51 5.00
N ILE A 159 2.68 22.17 3.87
CA ILE A 159 3.30 21.88 2.56
C ILE A 159 4.83 21.85 2.64
N ARG A 160 5.45 22.67 3.49
CA ARG A 160 6.89 22.71 3.71
C ARG A 160 7.46 21.36 4.12
N GLN A 161 6.82 20.64 5.05
CA GLN A 161 7.30 19.32 5.49
C GLN A 161 7.25 18.29 4.36
N VAL A 162 6.28 18.40 3.45
CA VAL A 162 6.19 17.53 2.26
C VAL A 162 7.28 17.89 1.25
N LEU A 163 7.54 19.18 1.06
CA LEU A 163 8.61 19.67 0.18
C LEU A 163 10.00 19.29 0.68
N ASP A 164 10.25 19.40 1.99
CA ASP A 164 11.52 19.02 2.61
C ASP A 164 11.80 17.52 2.34
N LYS A 165 10.80 16.65 2.54
CA LYS A 165 10.89 15.22 2.18
C LYS A 165 11.11 14.96 0.70
N TYR A 166 10.49 15.75 -0.18
CA TYR A 166 10.70 15.64 -1.63
C TYR A 166 12.15 15.95 -2.01
N PHE A 167 12.74 17.02 -1.47
CA PHE A 167 14.13 17.37 -1.74
C PHE A 167 15.14 16.39 -1.13
N GLU A 168 14.82 15.81 0.02
CA GLU A 168 15.60 14.69 0.60
C GLU A 168 15.56 13.45 -0.31
N ALA A 169 14.39 13.08 -0.84
CA ALA A 169 14.21 11.90 -1.69
C ALA A 169 14.77 12.04 -3.11
N VAL A 170 14.82 13.28 -3.65
CA VAL A 170 15.36 13.57 -5.00
C VAL A 170 16.89 13.69 -4.99
N THR A 171 17.51 13.81 -3.82
CA THR A 171 18.97 13.75 -3.72
C THR A 171 19.40 12.29 -3.83
N PRO A 172 20.11 11.87 -4.91
CA PRO A 172 20.52 10.49 -5.05
C PRO A 172 21.53 10.20 -3.94
N THR A 173 21.13 9.40 -2.95
CA THR A 173 22.07 8.92 -1.93
C THR A 173 23.00 7.94 -2.62
N LEU A 174 24.13 8.45 -3.09
CA LEU A 174 25.26 7.63 -3.50
C LEU A 174 25.68 6.82 -2.26
N ALA A 175 25.41 5.52 -2.30
CA ALA A 175 25.96 4.49 -1.43
C ALA A 175 25.74 4.70 0.08
N THR A 176 24.80 3.95 0.67
CA THR A 176 24.95 3.54 2.08
C THR A 176 25.36 2.07 2.13
N GLU A 177 26.50 1.82 2.78
CA GLU A 177 27.18 0.53 2.92
C GLU A 177 26.47 -0.46 3.86
N GLU A 178 25.18 -0.28 4.13
CA GLU A 178 24.46 -1.05 5.16
C GLU A 178 23.18 -1.72 4.64
N GLY A 179 23.28 -2.53 3.59
CA GLY A 179 22.44 -3.72 3.31
C GLY A 179 20.90 -3.62 3.38
N ARG A 180 20.31 -2.45 3.60
CA ARG A 180 18.88 -2.19 3.56
C ARG A 180 18.60 -1.72 2.14
N ALA A 181 17.90 -2.56 1.38
CA ALA A 181 17.38 -2.18 0.08
C ALA A 181 16.58 -0.88 0.26
N GLU A 182 17.08 0.22 -0.29
CA GLU A 182 16.30 1.45 -0.42
C GLU A 182 15.02 1.09 -1.16
N SER A 183 13.87 1.56 -0.65
CA SER A 183 12.59 1.32 -1.29
C SER A 183 12.64 1.92 -2.69
N ILE A 184 12.55 1.07 -3.73
CA ILE A 184 12.54 1.51 -5.11
C ILE A 184 11.37 2.50 -5.25
N PRO A 185 11.58 3.77 -5.65
CA PRO A 185 10.53 4.81 -5.59
C PRO A 185 9.36 4.59 -6.57
N TYR A 186 9.56 3.73 -7.57
CA TYR A 186 8.57 3.27 -8.55
C TYR A 186 9.01 1.90 -9.09
N VAL A 187 8.08 1.11 -9.62
CA VAL A 187 8.40 -0.19 -10.22
C VAL A 187 8.30 -0.08 -11.74
N LEU A 188 9.36 -0.44 -12.46
CA LEU A 188 9.34 -0.47 -13.92
C LEU A 188 8.61 -1.72 -14.42
N SER A 189 7.87 -1.59 -15.51
CA SER A 189 7.21 -2.70 -16.20
C SER A 189 8.19 -3.60 -16.98
N GLY A 190 9.36 -3.07 -17.35
CA GLY A 190 10.32 -3.71 -18.25
C GLY A 190 9.94 -3.56 -19.74
N PHE A 191 8.87 -2.81 -20.02
CA PHE A 191 8.51 -2.40 -21.37
C PHE A 191 8.88 -0.95 -21.57
N ALA A 192 9.93 -0.68 -22.36
CA ALA A 192 10.53 0.65 -22.47
C ALA A 192 9.51 1.74 -22.83
N GLY A 193 8.65 1.48 -23.82
CA GLY A 193 7.60 2.44 -24.21
C GLY A 193 6.54 2.66 -23.13
N LEU A 194 6.22 1.64 -22.32
CA LEU A 194 5.28 1.79 -21.20
C LEU A 194 5.90 2.59 -20.06
N ASP A 195 7.16 2.29 -19.75
CA ASP A 195 7.92 2.93 -18.67
C ASP A 195 8.21 4.39 -18.98
N GLU A 196 8.52 4.72 -20.24
CA GLU A 196 8.65 6.11 -20.71
C GLU A 196 7.34 6.89 -20.56
N PHE A 197 6.21 6.25 -20.88
CA PHE A 197 4.91 6.92 -20.85
C PHE A 197 4.32 7.09 -19.44
N LEU A 198 4.54 6.12 -18.57
CA LEU A 198 4.03 6.13 -17.19
C LEU A 198 5.03 6.71 -16.17
N GLY A 199 6.32 6.73 -16.49
CA GLY A 199 7.39 6.95 -15.51
C GLY A 199 7.56 5.77 -14.55
N GLY A 200 7.10 4.58 -14.94
CA GLY A 200 6.96 3.41 -14.06
C GLY A 200 5.68 3.43 -13.20
N PHE A 201 5.40 2.32 -12.53
CA PHE A 201 4.29 2.19 -11.60
C PHE A 201 4.60 2.90 -10.28
N GLN A 202 3.86 3.98 -10.01
CA GLN A 202 4.07 4.84 -8.86
C GLN A 202 3.51 4.25 -7.57
N HIS A 203 4.12 4.61 -6.44
CA HIS A 203 3.63 4.21 -5.13
C HIS A 203 2.24 4.80 -4.89
N SER A 204 1.41 4.07 -4.14
CA SER A 204 0.03 4.45 -3.84
C SER A 204 -0.95 4.47 -5.02
N ASP A 205 -0.51 4.15 -6.24
CA ASP A 205 -1.37 4.09 -7.43
C ASP A 205 -2.03 2.72 -7.62
N LEU A 206 -3.26 2.76 -8.13
CA LEU A 206 -4.03 1.62 -8.60
C LEU A 206 -4.06 1.65 -10.13
N THR A 207 -3.38 0.70 -10.76
CA THR A 207 -3.39 0.49 -12.21
C THR A 207 -4.33 -0.65 -12.57
N ILE A 208 -5.28 -0.38 -13.47
CA ILE A 208 -6.19 -1.40 -13.99
C ILE A 208 -5.67 -1.89 -15.34
N VAL A 209 -5.49 -3.20 -15.48
CA VAL A 209 -5.18 -3.85 -16.76
C VAL A 209 -6.40 -4.59 -17.25
N ALA A 210 -7.01 -4.12 -18.34
CA ALA A 210 -8.27 -4.64 -18.82
C ALA A 210 -8.23 -5.12 -20.28
N GLY A 211 -9.11 -6.05 -20.61
CA GLY A 211 -9.15 -6.66 -21.94
C GLY A 211 -10.17 -7.79 -22.02
N ARG A 212 -10.57 -8.15 -23.23
CA ARG A 212 -11.42 -9.32 -23.47
C ARG A 212 -10.68 -10.63 -23.14
N PRO A 213 -11.40 -11.76 -22.97
CA PRO A 213 -10.76 -13.07 -22.86
C PRO A 213 -9.74 -13.30 -23.98
N SER A 214 -8.69 -14.06 -23.70
CA SER A 214 -7.61 -14.40 -24.65
C SER A 214 -6.72 -13.25 -25.16
N MET A 215 -6.97 -11.99 -24.75
CA MET A 215 -6.13 -10.84 -25.14
C MET A 215 -4.73 -10.85 -24.50
N GLY A 216 -4.49 -11.68 -23.48
CA GLY A 216 -3.17 -11.80 -22.84
C GLY A 216 -3.00 -11.02 -21.53
N LYS A 217 -4.10 -10.64 -20.86
CA LYS A 217 -4.07 -9.92 -19.56
C LYS A 217 -3.13 -10.54 -18.52
N THR A 218 -3.36 -11.81 -18.18
CA THR A 218 -2.51 -12.57 -17.24
C THR A 218 -1.06 -12.64 -17.73
N SER A 219 -0.83 -12.80 -19.03
CA SER A 219 0.53 -12.82 -19.59
C SER A 219 1.24 -11.49 -19.38
N LEU A 220 0.59 -10.36 -19.65
CA LEU A 220 1.16 -9.04 -19.41
C LEU A 220 1.46 -8.84 -17.92
N ALA A 221 0.52 -9.16 -17.04
CA ALA A 221 0.69 -9.04 -15.59
C ALA A 221 1.85 -9.91 -15.07
N LEU A 222 1.97 -11.16 -15.56
CA LEU A 222 3.09 -12.06 -15.21
C LEU A 222 4.43 -11.56 -15.76
N ASN A 223 4.47 -10.98 -16.96
CA ASN A 223 5.70 -10.42 -17.51
C ASN A 223 6.17 -9.20 -16.71
N ILE A 224 5.24 -8.33 -16.29
CA ILE A 224 5.54 -7.21 -15.38
C ILE A 224 6.06 -7.73 -14.04
N ALA A 225 5.38 -8.70 -13.42
CA ALA A 225 5.83 -9.33 -12.17
C ALA A 225 7.25 -9.90 -12.30
N ARG A 226 7.52 -10.63 -13.38
CA ARG A 226 8.83 -11.21 -13.66
C ARG A 226 9.88 -10.14 -13.82
N ASN A 227 9.64 -9.11 -14.64
CA ASN A 227 10.61 -8.05 -14.89
C ASN A 227 10.90 -7.26 -13.60
N ALA A 228 9.88 -6.96 -12.81
CA ALA A 228 10.03 -6.34 -11.50
C ALA A 228 10.89 -7.21 -10.55
N ALA A 229 10.56 -8.48 -10.39
CA ALA A 229 11.26 -9.35 -9.45
C ALA A 229 12.68 -9.72 -9.89
N VAL A 230 12.87 -10.07 -11.17
CA VAL A 230 14.14 -10.58 -11.68
C VAL A 230 15.11 -9.45 -12.00
N GLU A 231 14.65 -8.35 -12.61
CA GLU A 231 15.54 -7.28 -13.10
C GLU A 231 15.75 -6.18 -12.06
N GLN A 232 14.77 -5.94 -11.19
CA GLN A 232 14.83 -4.88 -10.17
C GLN A 232 14.94 -5.42 -8.75
N GLY A 233 14.83 -6.74 -8.54
CA GLY A 233 14.82 -7.35 -7.20
C GLY A 233 13.57 -7.01 -6.38
N ALA A 234 12.51 -6.51 -7.02
CA ALA A 234 11.30 -6.04 -6.36
C ALA A 234 10.50 -7.23 -5.79
N CYS A 235 10.11 -7.17 -4.52
CA CYS A 235 9.24 -8.18 -3.91
C CYS A 235 7.80 -8.05 -4.44
N VAL A 236 7.30 -9.08 -5.13
CA VAL A 236 5.99 -9.07 -5.78
C VAL A 236 5.02 -10.01 -5.08
N ALA A 237 3.84 -9.50 -4.72
CA ALA A 237 2.71 -10.30 -4.24
C ALA A 237 1.72 -10.54 -5.39
N LEU A 238 1.56 -11.78 -5.84
CA LEU A 238 0.68 -12.18 -6.94
C LEU A 238 -0.51 -12.97 -6.40
N PHE A 239 -1.72 -12.43 -6.56
CA PHE A 239 -2.96 -13.11 -6.21
C PHE A 239 -3.68 -13.53 -7.49
N SER A 240 -3.86 -14.84 -7.71
CA SER A 240 -4.55 -15.37 -8.89
C SER A 240 -5.79 -16.15 -8.50
N MET A 241 -6.96 -15.65 -8.86
CA MET A 241 -8.24 -16.27 -8.54
C MET A 241 -8.80 -17.09 -9.72
N GLU A 242 -8.27 -16.87 -10.93
CA GLU A 242 -8.66 -17.61 -12.13
C GLU A 242 -7.78 -18.84 -12.37
N MET A 243 -6.48 -18.74 -12.08
CA MET A 243 -5.49 -19.75 -12.43
C MET A 243 -4.77 -20.30 -11.20
N ALA A 244 -4.59 -21.63 -11.18
CA ALA A 244 -3.76 -22.29 -10.18
C ALA A 244 -2.28 -21.89 -10.30
N ARG A 245 -1.56 -21.87 -9.18
CA ARG A 245 -0.15 -21.46 -9.11
C ARG A 245 0.76 -22.20 -10.09
N GLU A 246 0.55 -23.51 -10.28
CA GLU A 246 1.36 -24.33 -11.18
C GLU A 246 1.21 -23.86 -12.63
N SER A 247 0.02 -23.41 -13.02
CA SER A 247 -0.23 -22.90 -14.37
C SER A 247 0.43 -21.54 -14.61
N LEU A 248 0.56 -20.72 -13.57
CA LEU A 248 1.28 -19.44 -13.62
C LEU A 248 2.79 -19.69 -13.72
N VAL A 249 3.33 -20.61 -12.91
CA VAL A 249 4.75 -21.01 -12.94
C VAL A 249 5.15 -21.55 -14.30
N LEU A 250 4.32 -22.41 -14.93
CA LEU A 250 4.60 -22.89 -16.29
C LEU A 250 4.69 -21.76 -17.32
N ARG A 251 3.89 -20.71 -17.20
CA ARG A 251 3.96 -19.53 -18.07
C ARG A 251 5.22 -18.71 -17.82
N LEU A 252 5.59 -18.50 -16.56
CA LEU A 252 6.84 -17.83 -16.19
C LEU A 252 8.05 -18.59 -16.75
N LEU A 253 8.10 -19.92 -16.57
CA LEU A 253 9.16 -20.78 -17.11
C LEU A 253 9.22 -20.74 -18.64
N SER A 254 8.07 -20.79 -19.33
CA SER A 254 8.03 -20.71 -20.79
C SER A 254 8.51 -19.35 -21.31
N SER A 255 8.08 -18.26 -20.66
CA SER A 255 8.51 -16.90 -20.95
C SER A 255 10.01 -16.68 -20.72
N GLU A 256 10.55 -17.23 -19.62
CA GLU A 256 11.95 -17.12 -19.23
C GLU A 256 12.88 -17.96 -20.11
N SER A 257 12.56 -19.25 -20.28
CA SER A 257 13.39 -20.20 -21.02
C SER A 257 13.33 -20.01 -22.54
N GLY A 258 12.29 -19.34 -23.03
CA GLY A 258 11.97 -19.25 -24.46
C GLY A 258 11.56 -20.60 -25.07
N VAL A 259 11.14 -21.57 -24.26
CA VAL A 259 10.63 -22.88 -24.68
C VAL A 259 9.11 -22.83 -24.76
N ASN A 260 8.52 -23.50 -25.76
CA ASN A 260 7.08 -23.48 -25.98
C ASN A 260 6.31 -23.96 -24.73
N LEU A 261 5.28 -23.21 -24.33
CA LEU A 261 4.47 -23.51 -23.15
C LEU A 261 3.88 -24.92 -23.17
N ARG A 262 3.47 -25.41 -24.34
CA ARG A 262 2.96 -26.78 -24.51
C ARG A 262 4.06 -27.82 -24.28
N GLN A 263 5.27 -27.57 -24.74
CA GLN A 263 6.42 -28.47 -24.53
C GLN A 263 6.82 -28.52 -23.06
N VAL A 264 6.90 -27.37 -22.40
CA VAL A 264 7.17 -27.27 -20.96
C VAL A 264 6.09 -28.02 -20.18
N ARG A 265 4.81 -27.77 -20.47
CA ARG A 265 3.68 -28.42 -19.79
C ARG A 265 3.64 -29.93 -19.96
N LEU A 266 3.96 -30.44 -21.15
CA LEU A 266 3.90 -31.87 -21.46
C LEU A 266 5.21 -32.62 -21.17
N GLY A 267 6.28 -31.93 -20.77
CA GLY A 267 7.61 -32.52 -20.66
C GLY A 267 8.18 -33.00 -22.00
N LEU A 268 7.71 -32.43 -23.11
CA LEU A 268 8.11 -32.82 -24.48
C LEU A 268 9.14 -31.83 -25.02
N HIS A 269 10.33 -31.84 -24.43
CA HIS A 269 11.41 -30.92 -24.77
C HIS A 269 12.70 -31.67 -25.09
N THR A 270 13.53 -31.07 -25.93
CA THR A 270 14.88 -31.57 -26.27
C THR A 270 15.85 -31.36 -25.10
N GLU A 271 16.99 -32.05 -25.08
CA GLU A 271 18.03 -31.83 -24.05
C GLU A 271 18.52 -30.37 -24.00
N ALA A 272 18.59 -29.70 -25.15
CA ALA A 272 18.95 -28.28 -25.23
C ALA A 272 17.86 -27.37 -24.63
N GLU A 273 16.59 -27.72 -24.80
CA GLU A 273 15.47 -27.02 -24.17
C GLU A 273 15.39 -27.30 -22.67
N GLU A 274 15.67 -28.54 -22.25
CA GLU A 274 15.76 -28.93 -20.83
C GLU A 274 16.77 -28.06 -20.09
N LYS A 275 17.97 -27.88 -20.68
CA LYS A 275 18.99 -27.00 -20.12
C LYS A 275 18.48 -25.56 -19.92
N ARG A 276 17.82 -24.99 -20.93
CA ARG A 276 17.22 -23.65 -20.83
C ARG A 276 16.12 -23.56 -19.77
N ILE A 277 15.33 -24.62 -19.59
CA ILE A 277 14.30 -24.69 -18.55
C ILE A 277 14.97 -24.74 -17.16
N MET A 278 16.04 -25.51 -16.99
CA MET A 278 16.80 -25.56 -15.73
C MET A 278 17.44 -24.21 -15.41
N ASP A 279 18.05 -23.55 -16.39
CA ASP A 279 18.63 -22.21 -16.23
C ASP A 279 17.54 -21.21 -15.79
N ALA A 280 16.39 -21.22 -16.47
CA ALA A 280 15.22 -20.41 -16.12
C ALA A 280 14.67 -20.70 -14.71
N THR A 281 14.70 -21.97 -14.29
CA THR A 281 14.26 -22.38 -12.95
C THR A 281 15.18 -21.78 -11.88
N GLY A 282 16.49 -21.77 -12.11
CA GLY A 282 17.45 -21.13 -11.19
C GLY A 282 17.26 -19.63 -11.08
N VAL A 283 16.95 -18.93 -12.19
CA VAL A 283 16.63 -17.49 -12.15
C VAL A 283 15.34 -17.23 -11.36
N LEU A 284 14.28 -18.00 -11.63
CA LEU A 284 12.98 -17.80 -11.00
C LEU A 284 12.93 -18.24 -9.54
N SER A 285 13.79 -19.17 -9.10
CA SER A 285 13.83 -19.61 -7.70
C SER A 285 14.37 -18.54 -6.75
N GLU A 286 15.25 -17.66 -7.25
CA GLU A 286 15.79 -16.53 -6.48
C GLU A 286 14.89 -15.29 -6.56
N ALA A 287 13.93 -15.25 -7.48
CA ALA A 287 13.04 -14.10 -7.67
C ALA A 287 12.02 -14.00 -6.52
N PRO A 288 11.87 -12.83 -5.85
CA PRO A 288 10.97 -12.65 -4.72
C PRO A 288 9.49 -12.50 -5.16
N ILE A 289 8.94 -13.54 -5.80
CA ILE A 289 7.53 -13.61 -6.24
C ILE A 289 6.74 -14.55 -5.32
N TYR A 290 5.75 -13.99 -4.62
CA TYR A 290 4.89 -14.73 -3.68
C TYR A 290 3.51 -14.91 -4.28
N ILE A 291 3.10 -16.16 -4.51
CA ILE A 291 1.85 -16.50 -5.22
C ILE A 291 0.81 -17.01 -4.24
N ASP A 292 -0.41 -16.49 -4.37
CA ASP A 292 -1.61 -16.96 -3.70
C ASP A 292 -2.69 -17.25 -4.74
N ASP A 293 -3.10 -18.51 -4.84
CA ASP A 293 -4.13 -18.98 -5.77
C ASP A 293 -5.44 -19.39 -5.06
N THR A 294 -5.69 -18.83 -3.88
CA THR A 294 -6.94 -19.04 -3.15
C THR A 294 -8.13 -18.58 -4.01
N PRO A 295 -9.06 -19.49 -4.37
CA PRO A 295 -10.24 -19.12 -5.15
C PRO A 295 -11.16 -18.23 -4.32
N GLN A 296 -11.85 -17.29 -4.97
CA GLN A 296 -12.83 -16.40 -4.32
C GLN A 296 -12.28 -15.60 -3.12
N LEU A 297 -11.00 -15.24 -3.17
CA LEU A 297 -10.30 -14.50 -2.12
C LEU A 297 -11.04 -13.21 -1.73
N ARG A 298 -11.23 -13.00 -0.42
CA ARG A 298 -11.79 -11.75 0.10
C ARG A 298 -10.73 -10.66 0.17
N VAL A 299 -11.14 -9.41 -0.05
CA VAL A 299 -10.21 -8.28 -0.02
C VAL A 299 -9.54 -8.10 1.35
N VAL A 300 -10.26 -8.39 2.43
CA VAL A 300 -9.72 -8.35 3.80
C VAL A 300 -8.62 -9.40 4.00
N GLU A 301 -8.83 -10.63 3.54
CA GLU A 301 -7.83 -11.70 3.62
C GLU A 301 -6.59 -11.36 2.79
N MET A 302 -6.78 -10.85 1.57
CA MET A 302 -5.69 -10.34 0.73
C MET A 302 -4.90 -9.26 1.47
N ARG A 303 -5.57 -8.27 2.05
CA ARG A 303 -4.95 -7.18 2.82
C ARG A 303 -4.10 -7.72 3.97
N SER A 304 -4.60 -8.68 4.74
CA SER A 304 -3.84 -9.29 5.84
C SER A 304 -2.60 -10.04 5.34
N LYS A 305 -2.72 -10.79 4.24
CA LYS A 305 -1.58 -11.51 3.63
C LYS A 305 -0.50 -10.54 3.10
N VAL A 306 -0.90 -9.47 2.41
CA VAL A 306 0.05 -8.45 1.92
C VAL A 306 0.68 -7.70 3.09
N ARG A 307 -0.08 -7.32 4.13
CA ARG A 307 0.47 -6.67 5.33
C ARG A 307 1.53 -7.52 6.01
N ARG A 308 1.31 -8.84 6.12
CA ARG A 308 2.30 -9.77 6.66
C ARG A 308 3.56 -9.81 5.79
N LEU A 309 3.41 -9.92 4.47
CA LEU A 309 4.54 -9.93 3.56
C LEU A 309 5.31 -8.60 3.58
N GLN A 310 4.62 -7.46 3.67
CA GLN A 310 5.21 -6.13 3.83
C GLN A 310 6.09 -6.07 5.08
N TYR A 311 5.62 -6.64 6.19
CA TYR A 311 6.36 -6.66 7.44
C TYR A 311 7.59 -7.57 7.37
N GLU A 312 7.46 -8.75 6.75
CA GLU A 312 8.54 -9.75 6.70
C GLU A 312 9.64 -9.42 5.69
N ARG A 313 9.27 -8.83 4.54
CA ARG A 313 10.15 -8.70 3.36
C ARG A 313 10.13 -7.33 2.71
N GLY A 314 9.11 -6.51 2.95
CA GLY A 314 8.84 -5.27 2.20
C GLY A 314 8.33 -5.58 0.80
N VAL A 315 7.04 -5.34 0.53
CA VAL A 315 6.44 -5.54 -0.80
C VAL A 315 6.65 -4.30 -1.64
N ASN A 316 7.00 -4.50 -2.91
CA ASN A 316 7.21 -3.42 -3.88
C ASN A 316 6.14 -3.39 -4.97
N LEU A 317 5.44 -4.50 -5.21
CA LEU A 317 4.35 -4.57 -6.19
C LEU A 317 3.29 -5.59 -5.76
N ILE A 318 2.02 -5.24 -5.92
CA ILE A 318 0.89 -6.14 -5.69
C ILE A 318 0.15 -6.33 -7.01
N ILE A 319 -0.12 -7.58 -7.39
CA ILE A 319 -0.89 -7.94 -8.59
C ILE A 319 -2.11 -8.78 -8.20
N ALA A 320 -3.29 -8.41 -8.69
CA ALA A 320 -4.55 -9.09 -8.46
C ALA A 320 -5.18 -9.55 -9.79
N ASP A 321 -5.23 -10.86 -10.07
CA ASP A 321 -5.75 -11.44 -11.31
C ASP A 321 -6.92 -12.41 -11.08
N TYR A 322 -8.19 -12.05 -11.31
CA TYR A 322 -8.74 -10.76 -11.73
C TYR A 322 -9.87 -10.32 -10.79
N LEU A 323 -10.14 -9.02 -10.75
CA LEU A 323 -10.99 -8.34 -9.75
C LEU A 323 -12.37 -8.94 -9.59
N GLN A 324 -13.01 -9.31 -10.71
CA GLN A 324 -14.37 -9.83 -10.72
C GLN A 324 -14.47 -11.29 -10.22
N LEU A 325 -13.44 -11.85 -9.59
CA LEU A 325 -13.54 -13.09 -8.80
C LEU A 325 -13.39 -12.86 -7.29
N MET A 326 -13.02 -11.65 -6.87
CA MET A 326 -12.97 -11.30 -5.45
C MET A 326 -14.38 -11.23 -4.85
N GLN A 327 -14.46 -11.56 -3.57
CA GLN A 327 -15.66 -11.39 -2.75
C GLN A 327 -15.54 -10.15 -1.84
N GLY A 328 -16.63 -9.40 -1.74
CA GLY A 328 -16.80 -8.35 -0.73
C GLY A 328 -17.08 -8.91 0.68
N ASP A 329 -17.01 -8.04 1.68
CA ASP A 329 -17.22 -8.40 3.09
C ASP A 329 -18.70 -8.68 3.46
N SER A 330 -19.64 -8.23 2.62
CA SER A 330 -21.08 -8.40 2.83
C SER A 330 -21.71 -9.22 1.72
N ARG A 331 -22.82 -9.92 2.02
CA ARG A 331 -23.77 -10.43 1.00
C ARG A 331 -24.42 -9.23 0.31
N ALA A 332 -23.68 -8.53 -0.54
CA ALA A 332 -24.23 -7.46 -1.36
C ALA A 332 -25.18 -8.09 -2.40
N GLU A 333 -26.44 -7.65 -2.43
CA GLU A 333 -27.42 -8.10 -3.43
C GLU A 333 -27.06 -7.64 -4.86
N ASN A 334 -26.12 -6.69 -4.99
CA ASN A 334 -25.75 -6.07 -6.25
C ASN A 334 -24.24 -6.16 -6.54
N ARG A 335 -23.89 -6.92 -7.58
CA ARG A 335 -22.51 -7.13 -8.04
C ARG A 335 -21.76 -5.82 -8.34
N VAL A 336 -22.46 -4.80 -8.84
CA VAL A 336 -21.86 -3.49 -9.15
C VAL A 336 -21.31 -2.82 -7.88
N GLN A 337 -22.05 -2.90 -6.77
CA GLN A 337 -21.62 -2.33 -5.48
C GLN A 337 -20.44 -3.09 -4.89
N GLU A 338 -20.42 -4.41 -5.07
CA GLU A 338 -19.34 -5.27 -4.62
C GLU A 338 -18.03 -4.94 -5.34
N VAL A 339 -18.06 -4.84 -6.68
CA VAL A 339 -16.87 -4.46 -7.46
C VAL A 339 -16.42 -3.03 -7.12
N SER A 340 -17.35 -2.12 -6.86
CA SER A 340 -17.04 -0.77 -6.36
C SER A 340 -16.39 -0.76 -4.97
N TYR A 341 -16.75 -1.70 -4.10
CA TYR A 341 -16.11 -1.87 -2.81
C TYR A 341 -14.69 -2.45 -2.97
N ILE A 342 -14.52 -3.44 -3.83
CA ILE A 342 -13.22 -4.08 -4.10
C ILE A 342 -12.23 -3.05 -4.65
N SER A 343 -12.63 -2.29 -5.67
CA SER A 343 -11.81 -1.25 -6.30
C SER A 343 -11.32 -0.19 -5.29
N ARG A 344 -12.25 0.38 -4.51
CA ARG A 344 -11.90 1.34 -3.43
C ARG A 344 -10.99 0.73 -2.38
N SER A 345 -11.22 -0.52 -2.01
CA SER A 345 -10.41 -1.22 -1.00
C SER A 345 -8.99 -1.46 -1.50
N LEU A 346 -8.80 -1.81 -2.78
CA LEU A 346 -7.47 -1.94 -3.38
C LEU A 346 -6.74 -0.61 -3.48
N LYS A 347 -7.42 0.48 -3.85
CA LYS A 347 -6.84 1.83 -3.79
C LYS A 347 -6.45 2.20 -2.35
N GLY A 348 -7.26 1.78 -1.37
CA GLY A 348 -6.95 1.90 0.05
C GLY A 348 -5.69 1.14 0.45
N ILE A 349 -5.52 -0.10 -0.03
CA ILE A 349 -4.32 -0.91 0.20
C ILE A 349 -3.09 -0.26 -0.42
N ALA A 350 -3.19 0.21 -1.68
CA ALA A 350 -2.10 0.89 -2.36
C ALA A 350 -1.59 2.09 -1.54
N ARG A 351 -2.52 2.95 -1.07
CA ARG A 351 -2.20 4.13 -0.25
C ARG A 351 -1.69 3.81 1.14
N GLU A 352 -2.28 2.81 1.79
CA GLU A 352 -1.90 2.43 3.16
C GLU A 352 -0.50 1.86 3.20
N LEU A 353 -0.17 0.96 2.26
CA LEU A 353 1.13 0.31 2.21
C LEU A 353 2.16 1.13 1.47
N ASN A 354 1.73 2.19 0.77
CA ASN A 354 2.54 2.97 -0.15
C ASN A 354 3.20 2.05 -1.18
N VAL A 355 2.41 1.27 -1.94
CA VAL A 355 2.89 0.29 -2.93
C VAL A 355 2.01 0.35 -4.17
N PRO A 356 2.54 0.25 -5.40
CA PRO A 356 1.74 0.12 -6.61
C PRO A 356 0.89 -1.16 -6.59
N VAL A 357 -0.39 -1.03 -6.95
CA VAL A 357 -1.31 -2.16 -7.12
C VAL A 357 -1.73 -2.26 -8.58
N ILE A 358 -1.46 -3.40 -9.22
CA ILE A 358 -1.99 -3.75 -10.53
C ILE A 358 -3.16 -4.70 -10.35
N ALA A 359 -4.31 -4.34 -10.88
CA ALA A 359 -5.49 -5.17 -10.85
C ALA A 359 -5.99 -5.49 -12.25
N VAL A 360 -6.08 -6.77 -12.55
CA VAL A 360 -6.59 -7.26 -13.84
C VAL A 360 -8.10 -7.23 -13.82
N SER A 361 -8.70 -6.79 -14.93
CA SER A 361 -10.16 -6.69 -15.10
C SER A 361 -10.60 -7.23 -16.45
N GLN A 362 -11.75 -7.89 -16.50
CA GLN A 362 -12.38 -8.26 -17.76
C GLN A 362 -13.32 -7.16 -18.27
N LEU A 363 -13.32 -6.93 -19.58
CA LEU A 363 -14.23 -5.99 -20.25
C LEU A 363 -15.60 -6.61 -20.54
N SER A 364 -16.63 -5.75 -20.59
CA SER A 364 -17.95 -6.11 -21.11
C SER A 364 -17.87 -6.60 -22.56
N ARG A 365 -18.85 -7.41 -22.97
CA ARG A 365 -19.00 -7.83 -24.39
C ARG A 365 -19.40 -6.68 -25.31
N ALA A 366 -19.79 -5.51 -24.77
CA ALA A 366 -20.21 -4.34 -25.53
C ALA A 366 -19.15 -3.87 -26.56
N VAL A 367 -17.87 -4.05 -26.25
CA VAL A 367 -16.75 -3.69 -27.14
C VAL A 367 -16.79 -4.43 -28.48
N GLU A 368 -17.31 -5.67 -28.51
CA GLU A 368 -17.36 -6.52 -29.71
C GLU A 368 -18.40 -6.02 -30.73
N TRP A 369 -19.33 -5.16 -30.33
CA TRP A 369 -20.38 -4.62 -31.21
C TRP A 369 -20.02 -3.26 -31.81
N ARG A 370 -18.91 -2.65 -31.38
CA ARG A 370 -18.45 -1.35 -31.87
C ARG A 370 -17.64 -1.56 -33.15
N ALA A 371 -17.83 -0.70 -34.16
CA ALA A 371 -17.10 -0.80 -35.43
C ALA A 371 -15.56 -0.85 -35.26
N SER A 372 -15.00 -0.06 -34.33
CA SER A 372 -13.56 -0.05 -34.07
C SER A 372 -13.06 -1.27 -33.28
N HIS A 373 -13.93 -1.94 -32.51
CA HIS A 373 -13.58 -3.02 -31.58
C HIS A 373 -12.49 -2.70 -30.54
N LYS A 374 -11.93 -1.48 -30.56
CA LYS A 374 -10.98 -0.99 -29.56
C LYS A 374 -11.69 -0.70 -28.23
N PRO A 375 -11.16 -1.19 -27.10
CA PRO A 375 -11.66 -0.88 -25.77
C PRO A 375 -11.65 0.61 -25.44
N GLN A 376 -12.60 1.04 -24.63
CA GLN A 376 -12.64 2.37 -24.03
C GLN A 376 -13.08 2.30 -22.56
N LEU A 377 -12.94 3.39 -21.81
CA LEU A 377 -13.28 3.44 -20.37
C LEU A 377 -14.68 2.94 -20.05
N SER A 378 -15.67 3.31 -20.88
CA SER A 378 -17.05 2.85 -20.68
C SER A 378 -17.26 1.34 -20.88
N ASP A 379 -16.28 0.58 -21.37
CA ASP A 379 -16.34 -0.88 -21.47
C ASP A 379 -16.03 -1.60 -20.13
N LEU A 380 -15.55 -0.86 -19.11
CA LEU A 380 -15.45 -1.29 -17.72
C LEU A 380 -16.81 -1.28 -16.99
N ARG A 381 -17.90 -1.01 -17.72
CA ARG A 381 -19.23 -0.54 -17.26
C ARG A 381 -19.92 -1.31 -16.15
N GLU A 382 -19.56 -2.56 -15.87
CA GLU A 382 -20.10 -3.26 -14.70
C GLU A 382 -19.67 -2.59 -13.38
N SER A 383 -18.75 -1.62 -13.42
CA SER A 383 -18.34 -0.83 -12.27
C SER A 383 -17.74 0.52 -12.69
N GLY A 384 -18.57 1.54 -12.95
CA GLY A 384 -18.07 2.91 -13.23
C GLY A 384 -17.18 3.50 -12.12
N SER A 385 -17.21 2.91 -10.93
CA SER A 385 -16.29 3.15 -9.82
C SER A 385 -14.86 2.67 -10.07
N ILE A 386 -14.63 1.58 -10.83
CA ILE A 386 -13.27 1.15 -11.20
C ILE A 386 -12.57 2.27 -11.97
N GLU A 387 -13.26 2.84 -12.95
CA GLU A 387 -12.75 3.97 -13.72
C GLU A 387 -12.42 5.15 -12.79
N GLN A 388 -13.26 5.44 -11.80
CA GLN A 388 -13.05 6.56 -10.89
C GLN A 388 -11.87 6.32 -9.94
N ASP A 389 -11.76 5.13 -9.35
CA ASP A 389 -10.75 4.82 -8.34
C ASP A 389 -9.35 4.60 -8.92
N ALA A 390 -9.26 4.11 -10.17
CA ALA A 390 -8.00 3.87 -10.84
C ALA A 390 -7.23 5.18 -11.11
N ASP A 391 -5.91 5.12 -11.00
CA ASP A 391 -5.02 6.21 -11.41
C ASP A 391 -4.58 6.03 -12.86
N VAL A 392 -4.35 4.78 -13.26
CA VAL A 392 -4.01 4.38 -14.63
C VAL A 392 -4.94 3.26 -15.10
N VAL A 393 -5.40 3.34 -16.35
CA VAL A 393 -6.16 2.25 -17.00
C VAL A 393 -5.47 1.89 -18.30
N LEU A 394 -5.02 0.64 -18.38
CA LEU A 394 -4.40 0.02 -19.56
C LEU A 394 -5.39 -0.96 -20.18
N PHE A 395 -5.65 -0.83 -21.48
CA PHE A 395 -6.39 -1.82 -22.26
C PHE A 395 -5.45 -2.61 -23.16
N ILE A 396 -5.65 -3.92 -23.22
CA ILE A 396 -4.96 -4.78 -24.18
C ILE A 396 -5.88 -5.02 -25.37
N TYR A 397 -5.43 -4.64 -26.56
CA TYR A 397 -6.09 -4.91 -27.82
C TYR A 397 -5.16 -5.68 -28.76
N ARG A 398 -5.68 -6.78 -29.29
CA ARG A 398 -4.99 -7.65 -30.26
C ARG A 398 -5.96 -7.98 -31.37
N ASP A 399 -5.75 -7.35 -32.52
CA ASP A 399 -6.68 -7.41 -33.63
C ASP A 399 -6.83 -8.84 -34.18
N GLU A 400 -5.72 -9.58 -34.25
CA GLU A 400 -5.68 -10.93 -34.80
C GLU A 400 -6.52 -11.95 -34.02
N VAL A 401 -6.82 -11.68 -32.75
CA VAL A 401 -7.65 -12.54 -31.90
C VAL A 401 -9.12 -12.54 -32.35
N ARG A 402 -9.53 -11.54 -33.13
CA ARG A 402 -10.89 -11.41 -33.68
C ARG A 402 -11.15 -12.36 -34.85
N TYR A 403 -10.09 -12.86 -35.47
CA TYR A 403 -10.16 -13.66 -36.69
C TYR A 403 -10.00 -15.14 -36.37
N ALA A 404 -10.72 -15.98 -37.13
CA ALA A 404 -10.68 -17.42 -36.91
C ALA A 404 -9.31 -18.04 -37.24
N ASN A 405 -8.56 -17.42 -38.16
CA ASN A 405 -7.22 -17.84 -38.56
C ASN A 405 -6.47 -16.69 -39.25
N GLN A 406 -5.17 -16.88 -39.45
CA GLN A 406 -4.27 -15.93 -40.12
C GLN A 406 -4.78 -15.51 -41.51
N LYS A 407 -5.25 -16.45 -42.34
CA LYS A 407 -5.72 -16.14 -43.69
C LYS A 407 -6.90 -15.17 -43.67
N ALA A 408 -7.86 -15.37 -42.77
CA ALA A 408 -9.00 -14.48 -42.63
C ALA A 408 -8.59 -13.05 -42.23
N TRP A 409 -7.51 -12.91 -41.45
CA TRP A 409 -6.96 -11.60 -41.11
C TRP A 409 -6.24 -10.95 -42.30
N GLU A 410 -5.38 -11.71 -43.00
CA GLU A 410 -4.62 -11.25 -44.16
C GLU A 410 -5.52 -10.83 -45.35
N ASP A 411 -6.66 -11.51 -45.53
CA ASP A 411 -7.65 -11.17 -46.55
C ASP A 411 -8.26 -9.77 -46.33
N GLU A 412 -8.34 -9.30 -45.07
CA GLU A 412 -8.83 -7.96 -44.71
C GLU A 412 -7.71 -6.92 -44.54
N HIS A 413 -6.47 -7.35 -44.29
CA HIS A 413 -5.30 -6.49 -44.02
C HIS A 413 -4.19 -6.71 -45.06
N LEU A 414 -4.51 -6.43 -46.33
CA LEU A 414 -3.63 -6.62 -47.47
C LEU A 414 -2.32 -5.84 -47.34
N GLY A 415 -1.21 -6.58 -47.19
CA GLY A 415 0.14 -6.02 -47.14
C GLY A 415 0.65 -5.70 -45.73
N GLU A 416 -0.13 -5.97 -44.69
CA GLU A 416 0.30 -5.82 -43.30
C GLU A 416 0.98 -7.10 -42.77
N ALA A 417 1.90 -6.95 -41.82
CA ALA A 417 2.66 -8.06 -41.26
C ALA A 417 1.85 -8.80 -40.18
N TYR A 418 1.70 -10.13 -40.33
CA TYR A 418 1.06 -10.99 -39.33
C TYR A 418 2.08 -11.64 -38.37
N PRO A 419 1.80 -11.75 -37.06
CA PRO A 419 0.67 -11.10 -36.38
C PRO A 419 0.94 -9.59 -36.21
N PRO A 420 -0.11 -8.75 -36.22
CA PRO A 420 0.03 -7.34 -35.89
C PRO A 420 0.54 -7.17 -34.44
N PRO A 421 1.12 -6.00 -34.11
CA PRO A 421 1.45 -5.67 -32.73
C PRO A 421 0.23 -5.75 -31.80
N ALA A 422 0.47 -6.13 -30.55
CA ALA A 422 -0.48 -5.97 -29.48
C ALA A 422 -0.45 -4.51 -29.00
N GLU A 423 -1.57 -3.83 -29.12
CA GLU A 423 -1.72 -2.45 -28.66
C GLU A 423 -2.04 -2.45 -27.16
N ILE A 424 -1.23 -1.72 -26.39
CA ILE A 424 -1.53 -1.38 -25.00
C ILE A 424 -2.00 0.06 -24.97
N ILE A 425 -3.32 0.25 -24.86
CA ILE A 425 -3.98 1.54 -24.89
C ILE A 425 -4.06 2.09 -23.47
N ILE A 426 -3.47 3.26 -23.24
CA ILE A 426 -3.48 3.98 -21.97
C ILE A 426 -4.74 4.86 -21.97
N GLY A 427 -5.87 4.24 -21.63
CA GLY A 427 -7.18 4.88 -21.68
C GLY A 427 -7.41 5.91 -20.56
N LYS A 428 -6.62 5.84 -19.48
CA LYS A 428 -6.60 6.84 -18.40
C LYS A 428 -5.21 6.91 -17.80
N HIS A 429 -4.76 8.13 -17.51
CA HIS A 429 -3.58 8.40 -16.71
C HIS A 429 -3.82 9.68 -15.91
N ARG A 430 -3.92 9.60 -14.58
CA ARG A 430 -4.24 10.78 -13.74
C ARG A 430 -3.14 11.85 -13.73
N ASN A 431 -1.88 11.43 -13.88
CA ASN A 431 -0.70 12.26 -13.68
C ASN A 431 0.10 12.50 -14.97
N GLY A 432 -0.44 12.11 -16.14
CA GLY A 432 0.26 12.21 -17.41
C GLY A 432 -0.67 12.01 -18.61
N PRO A 433 -0.12 11.93 -19.82
CA PRO A 433 -0.91 11.81 -21.04
C PRO A 433 -1.59 10.45 -21.17
N THR A 434 -2.57 10.37 -22.05
CA THR A 434 -3.13 9.13 -22.61
C THR A 434 -2.49 8.85 -23.97
N GLY A 435 -2.43 7.58 -24.36
CA GLY A 435 -1.74 7.17 -25.58
C GLY A 435 -1.86 5.69 -25.84
N GLU A 436 -1.08 5.20 -26.78
CA GLU A 436 -0.96 3.78 -27.06
C GLU A 436 0.51 3.41 -27.25
N ILE A 437 0.85 2.18 -26.88
CA ILE A 437 2.15 1.59 -27.16
C ILE A 437 1.96 0.24 -27.83
N ASN A 438 2.93 -0.14 -28.65
CA ASN A 438 2.90 -1.40 -29.38
C ASN A 438 3.91 -2.39 -28.80
N LEU A 439 3.42 -3.56 -28.39
CA LEU A 439 4.23 -4.68 -27.93
C LEU A 439 4.05 -5.87 -28.86
N ARG A 440 5.05 -6.75 -28.93
CA ARG A 440 4.91 -8.02 -29.64
C ARG A 440 4.46 -9.09 -28.68
N PHE A 441 3.30 -9.69 -28.92
CA PHE A 441 2.86 -10.87 -28.16
C PHE A 441 3.30 -12.15 -28.87
N ILE A 442 3.91 -13.07 -28.12
CA ILE A 442 4.35 -14.38 -28.59
C ILE A 442 3.48 -15.46 -27.92
N PRO A 443 2.38 -15.92 -28.56
CA PRO A 443 1.41 -16.82 -27.93
C PRO A 443 2.02 -18.11 -27.39
N ARG A 444 2.97 -18.69 -28.14
CA ARG A 444 3.63 -19.96 -27.77
C ARG A 444 4.47 -19.87 -26.50
N LEU A 445 4.86 -18.65 -26.09
CA LEU A 445 5.63 -18.39 -24.87
C LEU A 445 4.80 -17.68 -23.80
N ALA A 446 3.55 -17.32 -24.12
CA ALA A 446 2.71 -16.45 -23.29
C ALA A 446 3.42 -15.15 -22.86
N LYS A 447 4.22 -14.57 -23.76
CA LYS A 447 5.18 -13.48 -23.49
C LYS A 447 4.90 -12.24 -24.34
N PHE A 448 4.98 -11.07 -23.74
CA PHE A 448 5.10 -9.77 -24.40
C PHE A 448 6.56 -9.36 -24.51
N GLU A 449 6.93 -8.72 -25.62
CA GLU A 449 8.26 -8.18 -25.87
C GLU A 449 8.20 -6.76 -26.42
N ASN A 450 9.23 -5.97 -26.13
CA ASN A 450 9.44 -4.66 -26.73
C ASN A 450 9.60 -4.79 -28.26
N ILE A 451 9.01 -3.85 -29.00
CA ILE A 451 9.27 -3.65 -30.42
C ILE A 451 10.34 -2.55 -30.53
N ALA A 452 11.45 -2.84 -31.23
CA ALA A 452 12.50 -1.85 -31.44
C ALA A 452 11.96 -0.64 -32.22
N ASN A 453 12.26 0.58 -31.74
CA ASN A 453 11.89 1.86 -32.35
C ASN A 453 10.37 2.19 -32.38
N ALA A 454 9.56 1.59 -31.51
CA ALA A 454 8.19 2.04 -31.31
C ALA A 454 8.19 3.23 -30.33
N GLU A 455 8.29 4.47 -30.86
CA GLU A 455 7.99 5.66 -30.06
C GLU A 455 6.52 5.61 -29.62
N PRO A 456 6.19 5.96 -28.36
CA PRO A 456 4.81 6.01 -27.91
C PRO A 456 3.99 7.01 -28.74
N SER A 457 2.78 6.65 -29.16
CA SER A 457 1.86 7.59 -29.80
C SER A 457 0.92 8.22 -28.76
N LEU A 458 0.90 9.54 -28.73
CA LEU A 458 -0.08 10.31 -27.95
C LEU A 458 -1.47 10.20 -28.60
N LEU A 459 -2.50 9.94 -27.79
CA LEU A 459 -3.91 9.87 -28.23
C LEU A 459 -4.66 11.17 -28.02
#